data_AF-A0A238Z1L6-F1
#
_entry.id   AF-A0A238Z1L6-F1
#
_cell.length_a   1.000
_cell.length_b   1.000
_cell.length_c   1.000
_cell.angle_alpha   90.00
_cell.angle_beta   90.00
_cell.angle_gamma   90.00
#
_symmetry.space_group_name_H-M   'P 1'
#
loop_
_entity.id
_entity.type
_entity.pdbx_description
1 polymer ?
#
loop_
_entity_poly.entity_id
_entity_poly.type
_entity_poly.pdbx_seq_one_letter_code
_entity_poly.pdbx_strand_id
1 'polypeptide(L)'
;MPVRPWSPADLGRPTNGTWADMAFGLGETYEREGRLEQAAGWYRRAAESGSADAALRLGAVLGRMADAGADHAADELLAEATRWLSGAQDATTPDAIELITATLNRQMRQAARRGLEPAPAG
;
A
#
# COMPACT_ATOMS: atom_id res chain seq x y z
N MET A 1 14.67 -14.44 44.81
CA MET A 1 14.09 -13.38 43.95
C MET A 1 12.86 -13.93 43.28
N PRO A 2 11.66 -13.35 43.41
CA PRO A 2 10.51 -13.82 42.64
C PRO A 2 10.59 -13.28 41.22
N VAL A 3 10.58 -14.18 40.23
CA VAL A 3 10.40 -13.80 38.82
C VAL A 3 8.95 -13.34 38.67
N ARG A 4 8.74 -12.08 38.26
CA ARG A 4 7.39 -11.60 37.89
C ARG A 4 6.88 -12.47 36.74
N PRO A 5 5.65 -13.00 36.79
CA PRO A 5 5.07 -13.72 35.68
C PRO A 5 4.91 -12.76 34.49
N TRP A 6 5.42 -13.19 33.33
CA TRP A 6 5.28 -12.49 32.06
C TRP A 6 3.78 -12.31 31.74
N SER A 7 3.39 -11.06 31.45
CA SER A 7 2.03 -10.69 31.11
C SER A 7 2.04 -10.06 29.72
N PRO A 8 1.27 -10.58 28.74
CA PRO A 8 1.30 -10.09 27.35
C PRO A 8 0.78 -8.65 27.18
N ALA A 9 0.22 -8.05 28.24
CA ALA A 9 -0.21 -6.65 28.26
C ALA A 9 0.93 -5.65 28.55
N ASP A 10 2.12 -6.10 28.98
CA ASP A 10 3.31 -5.25 29.20
C ASP A 10 4.10 -5.01 27.90
N LEU A 11 3.76 -5.72 26.80
CA LEU A 11 4.25 -5.41 25.46
C LEU A 11 3.39 -4.27 24.89
N GLY A 12 3.68 -3.04 25.32
CA GLY A 12 3.28 -1.85 24.55
C GLY A 12 3.59 -2.07 23.07
N ARG A 13 2.75 -1.52 22.18
CA ARG A 13 2.86 -1.65 20.71
C ARG A 13 4.30 -1.94 20.30
N PRO A 14 4.58 -3.06 19.59
CA PRO A 14 5.95 -3.45 19.31
C PRO A 14 6.67 -2.25 18.69
N THR A 15 7.71 -1.80 19.38
CA THR A 15 8.38 -0.52 19.12
C THR A 15 8.83 -0.46 17.67
N ASN A 16 8.10 0.33 16.88
CA ASN A 16 8.24 0.88 15.51
C ASN A 16 9.25 0.31 14.47
N GLY A 17 10.35 -0.35 14.83
CA GLY A 17 11.26 -1.01 13.89
C GLY A 17 10.91 -2.47 13.67
N THR A 18 11.09 -3.32 14.68
CA THR A 18 11.07 -4.79 14.52
C THR A 18 9.76 -5.36 13.98
N TRP A 19 8.61 -4.80 14.37
CA TRP A 19 7.33 -5.24 13.82
C TRP A 19 7.05 -4.68 12.43
N ALA A 20 7.47 -3.45 12.16
CA ALA A 20 7.39 -2.89 10.80
C ALA A 20 8.28 -3.70 9.85
N ASP A 21 9.48 -4.08 10.28
CA ASP A 21 10.42 -4.93 9.54
C ASP A 21 9.84 -6.33 9.29
N MET A 22 9.21 -6.94 10.29
CA MET A 22 8.54 -8.24 10.11
C MET A 22 7.34 -8.16 9.19
N ALA A 23 6.50 -7.12 9.34
CA ALA A 23 5.37 -6.90 8.44
C ALA A 23 5.85 -6.62 7.01
N PHE A 24 6.94 -5.88 6.84
CA PHE A 24 7.57 -5.64 5.55
C PHE A 24 8.07 -6.94 4.90
N GLY A 25 8.84 -7.75 5.63
CA GLY A 25 9.35 -9.02 5.11
C GLY A 25 8.24 -10.05 4.79
N LEU A 26 7.14 -10.05 5.55
CA LEU A 26 5.95 -10.82 5.20
C LEU A 26 5.33 -10.28 3.90
N GLY A 27 5.22 -8.97 3.75
CA GLY A 27 4.77 -8.31 2.52
C GLY A 27 5.56 -8.77 1.30
N GLU A 28 6.89 -8.75 1.37
CA GLU A 28 7.78 -9.20 0.29
C GLU A 28 7.59 -10.68 -0.05
N THR A 29 7.38 -11.52 0.97
CA THR A 29 7.15 -12.95 0.76
C THR A 29 5.84 -13.19 0.01
N TYR A 30 4.74 -12.55 0.42
CA TYR A 30 3.45 -12.66 -0.27
C TYR A 30 3.49 -12.04 -1.68
N GLU A 31 4.24 -10.95 -1.85
CA GLU A 31 4.44 -10.31 -3.15
C GLU A 31 5.13 -11.27 -4.13
N ARG A 32 6.18 -11.95 -3.68
CA ARG A 32 6.89 -12.96 -4.48
C ARG A 32 6.01 -14.16 -4.82
N GLU A 33 5.06 -14.51 -3.95
CA GLU A 33 4.04 -15.53 -4.22
C GLU A 33 2.92 -15.04 -5.17
N GLY A 34 2.94 -13.78 -5.60
CA GLY A 34 1.90 -13.18 -6.44
C GLY A 34 0.60 -12.85 -5.70
N ARG A 35 0.59 -12.96 -4.36
CA ARG A 35 -0.58 -12.77 -3.49
C ARG A 35 -0.70 -11.30 -3.10
N LEU A 36 -0.97 -10.46 -4.10
CA LEU A 36 -0.92 -9.00 -3.99
C LEU A 36 -1.82 -8.42 -2.89
N GLU A 37 -3.03 -8.94 -2.71
CA GLU A 37 -3.95 -8.45 -1.65
C GLU A 37 -3.36 -8.61 -0.25
N GLN A 38 -2.69 -9.74 -0.01
CA GLN A 38 -2.11 -10.03 1.29
C GLN A 38 -0.81 -9.26 1.48
N ALA A 39 0.00 -9.12 0.43
CA ALA A 39 1.16 -8.24 0.43
C ALA A 39 0.76 -6.80 0.79
N ALA A 40 -0.29 -6.26 0.16
CA ALA A 40 -0.83 -4.93 0.47
C ALA A 40 -1.25 -4.81 1.94
N GLY A 41 -1.92 -5.83 2.50
CA GLY A 41 -2.30 -5.84 3.92
C GLY A 41 -1.11 -5.78 4.89
N TRP A 42 0.00 -6.45 4.56
CA TRP A 42 1.21 -6.45 5.37
C TRP A 42 2.02 -5.16 5.21
N TYR A 43 2.16 -4.64 3.99
CA TYR A 43 2.80 -3.36 3.77
C TYR A 43 2.03 -2.20 4.39
N ARG A 44 0.68 -2.24 4.39
CA ARG A 44 -0.14 -1.24 5.08
C ARG A 44 0.17 -1.17 6.57
N ARG A 45 0.28 -2.33 7.23
CA ARG A 45 0.70 -2.42 8.63
C ARG A 45 2.09 -1.81 8.85
N ALA A 46 3.07 -2.17 8.02
CA ALA A 46 4.41 -1.60 8.14
C ALA A 46 4.43 -0.07 7.90
N ALA A 47 3.65 0.42 6.93
CA ALA A 47 3.49 1.84 6.63
C ALA A 47 2.80 2.61 7.76
N GLU A 48 1.81 2.00 8.43
CA GLU A 48 1.15 2.57 9.63
C GLU A 48 2.12 2.76 10.80
N SER A 49 3.22 2.00 10.86
CA SER A 49 4.30 2.21 11.84
C SER A 49 5.32 3.28 11.42
N GLY A 50 5.12 3.92 10.26
CA GLY A 50 5.96 5.01 9.77
C GLY A 50 7.08 4.60 8.82
N SER A 51 7.11 3.35 8.33
CA SER A 51 8.09 2.92 7.33
C SER A 51 7.77 3.52 5.96
N ALA A 52 8.66 4.39 5.46
CA ALA A 52 8.55 4.99 4.14
C ALA A 52 8.71 3.94 3.02
N ASP A 53 9.64 2.99 3.19
CA ASP A 53 9.83 1.86 2.27
C ASP A 53 8.57 1.00 2.14
N ALA A 54 7.86 0.76 3.25
CA ALA A 54 6.61 0.03 3.23
C ALA A 54 5.50 0.79 2.47
N ALA A 55 5.43 2.12 2.61
CA ALA A 55 4.48 2.94 1.87
C ALA A 55 4.78 2.93 0.35
N LEU A 56 6.06 2.96 -0.04
CA LEU A 56 6.51 2.80 -1.42
C LEU A 56 6.10 1.44 -2.00
N ARG A 57 6.41 0.35 -1.29
CA ARG A 57 6.03 -1.01 -1.70
C ARG A 57 4.51 -1.19 -1.79
N LEU A 58 3.77 -0.63 -0.84
CA LEU A 58 2.30 -0.63 -0.86
C LEU A 58 1.76 0.07 -2.10
N GLY A 59 2.25 1.26 -2.43
CA GLY A 59 1.86 1.99 -3.64
C GLY A 59 2.10 1.17 -4.91
N ALA A 60 3.23 0.48 -5.00
CA ALA A 60 3.57 -0.38 -6.15
C ALA A 60 2.64 -1.59 -6.26
N VAL A 61 2.33 -2.26 -5.14
CA VAL A 61 1.40 -3.40 -5.11
C VAL A 61 -0.01 -2.96 -5.50
N LEU A 62 -0.51 -1.87 -4.91
CA LEU A 62 -1.83 -1.32 -5.22
C LEU A 62 -1.94 -0.93 -6.70
N GLY A 63 -0.90 -0.33 -7.27
CA GLY A 63 -0.84 -0.01 -8.70
C GLY A 63 -0.95 -1.26 -9.60
N ARG A 64 -0.26 -2.35 -9.25
CA ARG A 64 -0.39 -3.63 -9.98
C ARG A 64 -1.75 -4.29 -9.80
N MET A 65 -2.34 -4.19 -8.61
CA MET A 65 -3.70 -4.67 -8.36
C MET A 65 -4.73 -3.88 -9.19
N ALA A 66 -4.54 -2.57 -9.31
CA ALA A 66 -5.37 -1.72 -10.16
C ALA A 66 -5.26 -2.11 -11.63
N ASP A 67 -4.06 -2.43 -12.11
CA ASP A 67 -3.83 -2.89 -13.49
C ASP A 67 -4.50 -4.26 -13.78
N ALA A 68 -4.71 -5.09 -12.75
CA ALA A 68 -5.32 -6.42 -12.85
C ALA A 68 -6.83 -6.44 -12.55
N GLY A 69 -7.37 -5.37 -11.96
CA GLY A 69 -8.75 -5.28 -11.48
C GLY A 69 -9.71 -4.60 -12.47
N ALA A 70 -10.98 -4.53 -12.08
CA ALA A 70 -12.00 -3.76 -12.81
C ALA A 70 -11.82 -2.24 -12.60
N ASP A 71 -12.20 -1.43 -13.58
CA ASP A 71 -11.86 0.01 -13.64
C ASP A 71 -12.30 0.85 -12.43
N HIS A 72 -13.39 0.51 -11.74
CA HIS A 72 -13.85 1.26 -10.56
C HIS A 72 -13.04 0.91 -9.30
N ALA A 73 -12.72 -0.37 -9.12
CA ALA A 73 -11.83 -0.82 -8.04
C ALA A 73 -10.39 -0.32 -8.28
N ALA A 74 -9.98 -0.22 -9.55
CA ALA A 74 -8.68 0.31 -9.93
C ALA A 74 -8.49 1.77 -9.49
N ASP A 75 -9.49 2.64 -9.68
CA ASP A 75 -9.42 4.03 -9.22
C ASP A 75 -9.23 4.14 -7.71
N GLU A 76 -9.97 3.34 -6.94
CA GLU A 76 -9.87 3.33 -5.48
C GLU A 76 -8.48 2.88 -5.02
N LEU A 77 -7.93 1.84 -5.66
CA LEU A 77 -6.58 1.35 -5.38
C LEU A 77 -5.51 2.39 -5.74
N LEU A 78 -5.65 3.09 -6.87
CA LEU A 78 -4.72 4.16 -7.29
C LEU A 78 -4.83 5.39 -6.35
N ALA A 79 -6.03 5.72 -5.88
CA ALA A 79 -6.23 6.78 -4.89
C ALA A 79 -5.59 6.41 -3.54
N GLU A 80 -5.75 5.17 -3.09
CA GLU A 80 -5.09 4.67 -1.88
C GLU A 80 -3.56 4.69 -2.04
N ALA A 81 -3.04 4.23 -3.19
CA ALA A 81 -1.61 4.26 -3.48
C ALA A 81 -1.04 5.68 -3.38
N THR A 82 -1.71 6.64 -4.03
CA THR A 82 -1.30 8.06 -4.01
C THR A 82 -1.30 8.63 -2.59
N ARG A 83 -2.30 8.27 -1.78
CA ARG A 83 -2.39 8.70 -0.38
C ARG A 83 -1.20 8.20 0.44
N TRP A 84 -0.86 6.92 0.32
CA TRP A 84 0.27 6.36 1.06
C TRP A 84 1.61 6.94 0.62
N LEU A 85 1.80 7.12 -0.69
CA LEU A 85 3.02 7.71 -1.24
C LEU A 85 3.19 9.18 -0.84
N SER A 86 2.11 9.96 -0.87
CA SER A 86 2.13 11.38 -0.48
C SER A 86 2.29 11.58 1.03
N GLY A 87 1.85 10.62 1.84
CA GLY A 87 1.94 10.65 3.30
C GLY A 87 3.25 10.08 3.85
N ALA A 88 4.07 9.44 3.02
CA ALA A 88 5.37 8.92 3.44
C ALA A 88 6.31 10.09 3.80
N GLN A 89 7.13 9.92 4.85
CA GLN A 89 8.09 10.94 5.27
C GLN A 89 9.07 11.31 4.14
N ASP A 90 9.28 10.39 3.19
CA ASP A 90 10.15 10.52 2.02
C ASP A 90 9.36 10.64 0.70
N ALA A 91 8.16 11.25 0.73
CA ALA A 91 7.33 11.46 -0.47
C ALA A 91 8.01 12.26 -1.60
N THR A 92 9.11 12.96 -1.30
CA THR A 92 9.94 13.70 -2.26
C THR A 92 11.05 12.87 -2.89
N THR A 93 11.16 11.58 -2.54
CA THR A 93 12.10 10.68 -3.23
C THR A 93 11.72 10.56 -4.71
N PRO A 94 12.70 10.44 -5.61
CA PRO A 94 12.44 10.23 -7.04
C PRO A 94 11.48 9.06 -7.28
N ASP A 95 11.68 7.95 -6.56
CA ASP A 95 10.83 6.76 -6.68
C ASP A 95 9.38 7.05 -6.28
N ALA A 96 9.14 7.76 -5.16
CA ALA A 96 7.79 8.14 -4.75
C ALA A 96 7.12 9.06 -5.77
N ILE A 97 7.85 10.07 -6.27
CA ILE A 97 7.35 11.03 -7.25
C ILE A 97 7.00 10.33 -8.56
N GLU A 98 7.88 9.45 -9.06
CA GLU A 98 7.62 8.65 -10.25
C GLU A 98 6.38 7.78 -10.09
N LEU A 99 6.23 7.12 -8.94
CA LEU A 99 5.08 6.25 -8.69
C LEU A 99 3.77 7.04 -8.57
N ILE A 100 3.77 8.18 -7.88
CA ILE A 100 2.62 9.10 -7.81
C ILE A 100 2.24 9.56 -9.23
N THR A 101 3.23 9.98 -10.02
CA THR A 101 3.02 10.45 -11.39
C THR A 101 2.44 9.35 -12.27
N ALA A 102 2.97 8.13 -12.19
CA ALA A 102 2.46 6.99 -12.93
C ALA A 102 1.02 6.65 -12.52
N THR A 103 0.72 6.69 -11.23
CA THR A 103 -0.60 6.42 -10.65
C THR A 103 -1.64 7.42 -11.15
N LEU A 104 -1.33 8.72 -11.09
CA LEU A 104 -2.21 9.79 -11.59
C LEU A 104 -2.43 9.68 -13.10
N ASN A 105 -1.37 9.40 -13.87
CA ASN A 105 -1.48 9.22 -15.32
C ASN A 105 -2.41 8.05 -15.68
N ARG A 106 -2.38 6.94 -14.92
CA ARG A 106 -3.31 5.81 -15.11
C ARG A 106 -4.75 6.23 -14.83
N GLN A 107 -4.97 6.89 -13.70
CA GLN A 107 -6.30 7.34 -13.29
C GLN A 107 -6.93 8.28 -14.34
N MET A 108 -6.15 9.21 -14.89
CA MET A 108 -6.63 10.10 -15.95
C MET A 108 -7.02 9.35 -17.23
N ARG A 109 -6.24 8.33 -17.62
CA ARG A 109 -6.57 7.48 -18.79
C ARG A 109 -7.84 6.67 -18.55
N GLN A 110 -8.06 6.18 -17.34
CA GLN A 110 -9.28 5.44 -16.97
C GLN A 110 -10.51 6.35 -16.98
N ALA A 111 -10.41 7.56 -16.42
CA ALA A 111 -11.48 8.56 -16.49
C ALA A 111 -11.85 8.90 -17.94
N ALA A 112 -10.85 9.05 -18.82
CA ALA A 112 -11.07 9.29 -20.24
C ALA A 112 -11.78 8.12 -20.95
N ARG A 113 -11.49 6.87 -20.58
CA ARG A 113 -12.18 5.69 -21.12
C ARG A 113 -13.66 5.67 -20.73
N ARG A 114 -13.98 5.93 -19.46
CA ARG A 114 -15.38 5.94 -18.99
C ARG A 114 -16.21 7.04 -19.65
N GLY A 115 -15.62 8.21 -19.90
CA GLY A 115 -16.30 9.29 -20.63
C GLY A 115 -16.66 8.95 -22.08
N LEU A 116 -16.06 7.89 -22.64
CA LEU A 116 -16.34 7.38 -23.98
C LEU A 116 -17.33 6.21 -23.98
N GLU A 117 -17.67 5.62 -22.83
CA GLU A 117 -18.69 4.57 -22.76
C GLU A 117 -20.08 5.20 -22.89
N PRO A 118 -20.89 4.81 -23.90
CA PRO A 118 -22.21 5.37 -24.09
C PRO A 118 -23.08 5.01 -22.89
N ALA A 119 -23.79 6.00 -22.33
CA ALA A 119 -24.75 5.77 -21.26
C ALA A 119 -25.72 4.64 -21.67
N PRO A 120 -26.04 3.69 -20.76
CA PRO A 120 -26.92 2.58 -21.09
C PRO A 120 -28.25 3.15 -21.58
N ALA A 121 -28.60 2.86 -22.83
CA ALA A 121 -29.87 3.25 -23.41
C ALA A 121 -30.99 2.60 -22.59
N GLY A 122 -31.68 3.42 -21.79
CA GLY A 122 -32.92 3.06 -21.10
C GLY A 122 -34.12 3.13 -22.02
#